data_AF-A0A914J0I2-F1
#
_entry.id   AF-A0A914J0I2-F1
#
_cell.length_a   1.000
_cell.length_b   1.000
_cell.length_c   1.000
_cell.angle_alpha   90.00
_cell.angle_beta   90.00
_cell.angle_gamma   90.00
#
_symmetry.space_group_name_H-M   'P 1'
#
loop_
_entity.id
_entity.type
_entity.pdbx_description
1 polymer ?
#
loop_
_entity_poly.entity_id
_entity_poly.type
_entity_poly.pdbx_seq_one_letter_code
_entity_poly.pdbx_strand_id
1 'polypeptide(L)'
;MNQNKFYVFGFLVALFAIHVQGLALQTFPSRLDDISCTICVDTADYVHQHPTQSPGEVYAAMIIDCKQFAQYFLTCQYTLDTYLGSIYNGAHNPQVNSKTLCLRLGLCHYKDPK
;
A
#
# COMPACT_ATOMS: atom_id res chain seq x y z
N MET A 1 63.65 -17.51 -0.34
CA MET A 1 62.87 -18.74 -0.02
C MET A 1 62.31 -18.56 1.39
N ASN A 2 61.02 -18.60 1.72
CA ASN A 2 59.78 -18.88 1.00
C ASN A 2 58.64 -18.20 1.79
N GLN A 3 58.01 -17.17 1.23
CA GLN A 3 56.82 -16.50 1.78
C GLN A 3 55.53 -17.15 1.26
N ASN A 4 55.25 -18.39 1.64
CA ASN A 4 53.99 -19.02 1.25
C ASN A 4 53.70 -20.14 2.24
N LYS A 5 52.73 -19.94 3.15
CA LYS A 5 51.95 -21.04 3.76
C LYS A 5 50.86 -20.65 4.78
N PHE A 6 50.68 -19.38 5.17
CA PHE A 6 49.70 -19.03 6.21
C PHE A 6 48.45 -18.27 5.73
N TYR A 7 48.17 -18.24 4.43
CA TYR A 7 46.98 -17.57 3.86
C TYR A 7 45.89 -18.53 3.36
N VAL A 8 45.86 -19.79 3.81
CA VAL A 8 44.85 -20.76 3.32
C VAL A 8 43.79 -21.14 4.36
N PHE A 9 43.96 -20.75 5.63
CA PHE A 9 42.99 -21.08 6.69
C PHE A 9 42.07 -19.93 7.13
N GLY A 10 42.24 -18.72 6.57
CA GLY A 10 41.41 -17.55 6.87
C GLY A 10 40.27 -17.28 5.88
N PHE A 11 40.23 -17.99 4.74
CA PHE A 11 39.32 -17.64 3.63
C PHE A 11 38.07 -18.52 3.53
N LEU A 12 37.97 -19.61 4.30
CA LEU A 12 36.79 -20.50 4.27
C LEU A 12 35.68 -20.12 5.26
N VAL A 13 35.93 -19.23 6.22
CA VAL A 13 34.88 -18.74 7.14
C VAL A 13 34.18 -17.49 6.59
N ALA A 14 34.79 -16.77 5.64
CA ALA A 14 34.19 -15.58 5.03
C ALA A 14 33.16 -15.87 3.92
N LEU A 15 33.04 -17.13 3.46
CA LEU A 15 32.05 -17.51 2.45
C LEU A 15 30.71 -17.99 3.03
N PHE A 16 30.60 -18.13 4.36
CA PHE A 16 29.34 -18.43 5.04
C PHE A 16 28.58 -17.19 5.55
N ALA A 17 29.10 -15.98 5.32
CA ALA A 17 28.48 -14.74 5.80
C ALA A 17 27.66 -13.98 4.74
N ILE A 18 27.53 -14.50 3.51
CA ILE A 18 26.91 -13.76 2.39
C ILE A 18 25.89 -14.63 1.63
N HIS A 19 24.93 -15.28 2.30
CA HIS A 19 23.81 -15.95 1.59
C HIS A 19 22.46 -15.95 2.34
N VAL A 20 22.24 -15.10 3.34
CA VAL A 20 20.93 -15.02 4.04
C VAL A 20 20.37 -13.59 4.07
N GLN A 21 20.44 -12.90 2.94
CA GLN A 21 19.60 -11.71 2.68
C GLN A 21 18.89 -11.89 1.33
N GLY A 22 18.43 -13.11 1.07
CA GLY A 22 17.59 -13.44 -0.09
C GLY A 22 16.13 -13.42 0.33
N LEU A 23 15.40 -12.40 -0.13
CA LEU A 23 13.95 -12.40 -0.32
C LEU A 23 13.10 -12.86 0.87
N ALA A 24 12.97 -12.02 1.89
CA ALA A 24 11.62 -11.78 2.40
C ALA A 24 10.99 -10.69 1.52
N LEU A 25 10.67 -11.03 0.26
CA LEU A 25 9.53 -10.42 -0.42
C LEU A 25 8.34 -10.85 0.44
N GLN A 26 8.11 -10.10 1.52
CA GLN A 26 6.94 -10.28 2.35
C GLN A 26 5.78 -10.07 1.39
N THR A 27 5.17 -11.17 0.96
CA THR A 27 3.86 -11.13 0.36
C THR A 27 3.01 -10.41 1.39
N PHE A 28 2.74 -9.13 1.17
CA PHE A 28 1.71 -8.44 1.91
C PHE A 28 0.48 -9.35 1.81
N PRO A 29 -0.17 -9.65 2.95
CA PRO A 29 -1.34 -10.51 2.91
C PRO A 29 -2.31 -9.84 1.94
N SER A 30 -2.70 -10.55 0.87
CA SER A 30 -3.52 -10.04 -0.23
C SER A 30 -4.74 -9.25 0.24
N ARG A 31 -5.23 -9.58 1.43
CA ARG A 31 -6.34 -8.91 2.11
C ARG A 31 -6.06 -7.44 2.49
N LEU A 32 -4.83 -7.03 2.79
CA LEU A 32 -4.51 -5.62 3.05
C LEU A 32 -4.56 -4.79 1.77
N ASP A 33 -4.12 -5.36 0.66
CA ASP A 33 -4.21 -4.75 -0.66
C ASP A 33 -5.69 -4.63 -1.07
N ASP A 34 -6.48 -5.70 -0.87
CA ASP A 34 -7.93 -5.70 -1.12
C ASP A 34 -8.62 -4.57 -0.34
N ILE A 35 -8.30 -4.41 0.93
CA ILE A 35 -8.91 -3.39 1.79
C ILE A 35 -8.51 -1.99 1.34
N SER A 36 -7.23 -1.77 1.05
CA SER A 36 -6.73 -0.48 0.54
C SER A 36 -7.41 -0.09 -0.77
N CYS A 37 -7.67 -1.09 -1.64
CA CYS A 37 -8.44 -0.90 -2.86
C CYS A 37 -9.88 -0.49 -2.56
N THR A 38 -10.59 -1.23 -1.69
CA THR A 38 -11.97 -0.91 -1.29
C THR A 38 -12.07 0.51 -0.75
N ILE A 39 -11.21 0.89 0.19
CA ILE A 39 -11.22 2.23 0.80
C ILE A 39 -10.99 3.32 -0.25
N CYS A 40 -10.06 3.09 -1.18
CA CYS A 40 -9.81 4.03 -2.24
C CYS A 40 -11.04 4.22 -3.14
N VAL A 41 -11.67 3.12 -3.55
CA VAL A 41 -12.85 3.16 -4.42
C VAL A 41 -14.02 3.85 -3.73
N ASP A 42 -14.31 3.46 -2.49
CA ASP A 42 -15.41 4.03 -1.71
C ASP A 42 -15.19 5.52 -1.46
N THR A 43 -13.96 5.94 -1.13
CA THR A 43 -13.62 7.35 -0.94
C THR A 43 -13.78 8.14 -2.24
N ALA A 44 -13.34 7.60 -3.37
CA ALA A 44 -13.49 8.25 -4.67
C ALA A 44 -14.96 8.37 -5.08
N ASP A 45 -15.76 7.30 -4.89
CA ASP A 45 -17.19 7.31 -5.15
C ASP A 45 -17.92 8.29 -4.24
N TYR A 46 -17.51 8.40 -2.98
CA TYR A 46 -18.06 9.37 -2.04
C TYR A 46 -17.82 10.81 -2.51
N VAL A 47 -16.61 11.11 -3.01
CA VAL A 47 -16.28 12.42 -3.60
C VAL A 47 -17.12 12.71 -4.85
N HIS A 48 -17.30 11.73 -5.74
CA HIS A 48 -18.17 11.89 -6.92
C HIS A 48 -19.62 12.24 -6.53
N GLN A 49 -20.12 11.62 -5.47
CA GLN A 49 -21.49 11.84 -4.97
C GLN A 49 -21.63 13.16 -4.19
N HIS A 50 -20.53 13.67 -3.62
CA HIS A 50 -20.52 14.86 -2.77
C HIS A 50 -19.45 15.88 -3.20
N PRO A 51 -19.52 16.41 -4.44
CA PRO A 51 -18.44 17.21 -5.03
C PRO A 51 -18.20 18.57 -4.34
N THR A 52 -19.10 19.00 -3.46
CA THR A 52 -18.95 20.26 -2.71
C THR A 52 -18.28 20.07 -1.35
N GLN A 53 -18.06 18.82 -0.92
CA GLN A 53 -17.45 18.56 0.38
C GLN A 53 -15.94 18.81 0.35
N SER A 54 -15.44 19.34 1.45
CA SER A 54 -14.02 19.52 1.67
C SER A 54 -13.32 18.17 1.94
N PRO A 55 -11.99 18.07 1.75
CA PRO A 55 -11.25 16.88 2.11
C PRO A 55 -11.44 16.45 3.58
N GLY A 56 -11.61 17.41 4.50
CA GLY A 56 -11.83 17.13 5.92
C GLY A 56 -13.17 16.47 6.21
N GLU A 57 -14.23 16.88 5.50
CA GLU A 57 -15.56 16.25 5.60
C GLU A 57 -15.55 14.83 5.01
N VAL A 58 -14.86 14.64 3.88
CA VAL A 58 -14.65 13.31 3.28
C VAL A 58 -13.88 12.41 4.24
N TYR A 59 -12.79 12.89 4.85
CA TYR A 59 -12.05 12.13 5.86
C TYR A 59 -12.96 11.73 7.03
N ALA A 60 -13.74 12.68 7.56
CA ALA A 60 -14.62 12.45 8.70
C ALA A 60 -15.73 11.42 8.39
N ALA A 61 -16.24 11.39 7.16
CA ALA A 61 -17.18 10.36 6.72
C ALA A 61 -16.49 8.99 6.61
N MET A 62 -15.37 8.92 5.88
CA MET A 62 -14.70 7.65 5.59
C MET A 62 -14.06 7.00 6.83
N ILE A 63 -13.59 7.79 7.80
CA ILE A 63 -13.04 7.24 9.05
C ILE A 63 -14.11 6.60 9.94
N ILE A 64 -15.38 7.00 9.81
CA ILE A 64 -16.51 6.32 10.46
C ILE A 64 -16.72 4.96 9.80
N ASP A 65 -16.67 4.90 8.46
CA ASP A 65 -16.81 3.66 7.70
C ASP A 65 -15.64 2.70 7.94
N CYS A 66 -14.45 3.22 8.24
CA CYS A 66 -13.29 2.40 8.65
C CYS A 66 -13.59 1.45 9.82
N LYS A 67 -14.55 1.78 10.69
CA LYS A 67 -14.94 0.93 11.83
C LYS A 67 -15.51 -0.43 11.39
N GLN A 68 -16.05 -0.52 10.18
CA GLN A 68 -16.62 -1.75 9.64
C GLN A 68 -15.56 -2.81 9.35
N PHE A 69 -14.30 -2.39 9.13
CA PHE A 69 -13.19 -3.29 8.81
C PHE A 69 -12.56 -3.96 10.04
N ALA A 70 -13.09 -3.72 11.24
CA ALA A 70 -12.66 -4.33 12.51
C ALA A 70 -11.13 -4.34 12.69
N GLN A 71 -10.50 -5.51 12.57
CA GLN A 71 -9.04 -5.69 12.72
C GLN A 71 -8.20 -4.95 11.68
N TYR A 72 -8.80 -4.44 10.60
CA TYR A 72 -8.14 -3.64 9.57
C TYR A 72 -8.46 -2.15 9.66
N PHE A 73 -9.07 -1.69 10.76
CA PHE A 73 -9.32 -0.28 11.01
C PHE A 73 -8.06 0.58 10.82
N LEU A 74 -6.91 0.13 11.33
CA LEU A 74 -5.64 0.86 11.22
C LEU A 74 -5.15 0.95 9.77
N THR A 75 -5.35 -0.09 8.97
CA THR A 75 -5.05 -0.07 7.53
C THR A 75 -5.98 0.93 6.84
N CYS A 76 -7.25 0.97 7.23
CA CYS A 76 -8.19 1.94 6.68
C CYS A 76 -7.82 3.38 6.99
N GLN A 77 -7.54 3.65 8.25
CA GLN A 77 -7.06 4.96 8.68
C GLN A 77 -5.77 5.34 7.95
N TYR A 78 -4.78 4.44 7.89
CA TYR A 78 -3.51 4.71 7.22
C TYR A 78 -3.69 5.04 5.73
N THR A 79 -4.57 4.31 5.04
CA THR A 79 -4.88 4.58 3.63
C THR A 79 -5.50 5.96 3.45
N LEU A 80 -6.45 6.35 4.30
CA LEU A 80 -7.02 7.71 4.26
C LEU A 80 -5.97 8.78 4.57
N ASP A 81 -5.20 8.62 5.66
CA ASP A 81 -4.15 9.56 6.07
C ASP A 81 -3.10 9.77 4.97
N THR A 82 -2.76 8.70 4.25
CA THR A 82 -1.70 8.73 3.24
C THR A 82 -2.20 9.20 1.87
N TYR A 83 -3.39 8.75 1.44
CA TYR A 83 -3.81 8.86 0.04
C TYR A 83 -5.02 9.76 -0.19
N LEU A 84 -5.72 10.22 0.84
CA LEU A 84 -6.95 11.01 0.67
C LEU A 84 -6.77 12.20 -0.26
N GLY A 85 -5.67 12.96 -0.15
CA GLY A 85 -5.43 14.10 -1.03
C GLY A 85 -5.35 13.71 -2.51
N SER A 86 -4.67 12.60 -2.83
CA SER A 86 -4.56 12.09 -4.19
C SER A 86 -5.89 11.54 -4.70
N ILE A 87 -6.63 10.83 -3.85
CA ILE A 87 -7.96 10.29 -4.17
C ILE A 87 -8.93 11.45 -4.43
N TYR A 88 -9.00 12.42 -3.52
CA TYR A 88 -9.88 13.59 -3.60
C TYR A 88 -9.66 14.40 -4.88
N ASN A 89 -8.39 14.72 -5.19
CA ASN A 89 -8.05 15.49 -6.39
C ASN A 89 -8.36 14.71 -7.68
N GLY A 90 -8.14 13.39 -7.67
CA GLY A 90 -8.45 12.54 -8.82
C GLY A 90 -9.95 12.39 -9.07
N ALA A 91 -10.72 12.22 -8.00
CA ALA A 91 -12.17 12.02 -8.03
C ALA A 91 -12.96 13.32 -8.25
N HIS A 92 -12.33 14.50 -8.14
CA HIS A 92 -12.98 15.76 -8.52
C HIS A 92 -13.26 15.87 -10.03
N ASN A 93 -12.61 15.04 -10.85
CA ASN A 93 -12.94 14.95 -12.26
C ASN A 93 -14.04 13.89 -12.47
N PRO A 94 -15.28 14.27 -12.82
CA PRO A 94 -16.40 13.32 -12.94
C PRO A 94 -16.24 12.31 -14.08
N GLN A 95 -15.25 12.48 -14.96
CA GLN A 95 -14.94 11.54 -16.03
C GLN A 95 -13.99 10.42 -15.58
N VAL A 96 -13.42 10.50 -14.37
CA VAL A 96 -12.48 9.51 -13.85
C VAL A 96 -13.25 8.46 -13.07
N ASN A 97 -13.20 7.21 -13.53
CA ASN A 97 -13.77 6.10 -12.78
C ASN A 97 -12.92 5.79 -11.53
N SER A 98 -13.57 5.61 -10.38
CA SER A 98 -12.94 5.34 -9.06
C SER A 98 -11.97 4.17 -9.08
N LYS A 99 -12.36 3.03 -9.67
CA LYS A 99 -11.46 1.86 -9.77
C LYS A 99 -10.23 2.16 -10.64
N THR A 100 -10.42 2.90 -11.74
CA THR A 100 -9.30 3.32 -12.60
C THR A 100 -8.36 4.29 -11.90
N LEU A 101 -8.90 5.22 -11.09
CA LEU A 101 -8.11 6.08 -10.23
C LEU A 101 -7.27 5.27 -9.24
N CYS A 102 -7.90 4.35 -8.52
CA CYS A 102 -7.22 3.54 -7.50
C CYS A 102 -6.18 2.56 -8.07
N LEU A 103 -6.40 2.04 -9.28
CA LEU A 103 -5.37 1.32 -10.03
C LEU A 103 -4.15 2.20 -10.34
N ARG A 104 -4.36 3.46 -10.74
CA ARG A 104 -3.27 4.40 -11.03
C ARG A 104 -2.51 4.83 -9.79
N LEU A 105 -3.19 4.92 -8.65
CA LEU A 105 -2.59 5.21 -7.35
C LEU A 105 -1.85 4.00 -6.76
N GLY A 106 -1.95 2.82 -7.37
CA GLY A 106 -1.33 1.59 -6.88
C GLY A 106 -2.01 1.02 -5.64
N LEU A 107 -3.24 1.47 -5.34
CA LEU A 107 -4.06 0.99 -4.23
C LEU A 107 -4.94 -0.20 -4.61
N CYS A 108 -5.18 -0.38 -5.91
CA CYS A 108 -5.84 -1.55 -6.47
C CYS A 108 -4.94 -2.27 -7.46
N HIS A 109 -5.24 -3.55 -7.67
CA HIS A 109 -4.76 -4.42 -8.73
C HIS A 109 -5.91 -4.85 -9.63
N TYR A 110 -5.59 -5.29 -10.86
CA TYR A 110 -6.59 -5.72 -11.84
C TYR A 110 -7.46 -6.91 -11.39
N LYS A 111 -6.99 -7.67 -10.39
CA LYS A 111 -7.68 -8.85 -9.87
C LYS A 111 -8.66 -8.52 -8.74
N ASP A 112 -8.61 -7.30 -8.22
CA ASP A 112 -9.41 -6.94 -7.07
C ASP A 112 -10.90 -6.92 -7.47
N PRO A 113 -11.80 -7.34 -6.57
CA PRO A 113 -13.24 -7.23 -6.81
C PRO A 113 -13.66 -5.77 -7.04
N LYS A 114 -14.82 -5.58 -7.64
CA LYS A 114 -15.43 -4.25 -7.78
C LYS A 114 -16.13 -3.89 -6.49
#